data_AF-A0A1F4XVR9-F1
#
_entry.id   AF-A0A1F4XVR9-F1
#
_cell.length_a   1.000
_cell.length_b   1.000
_cell.length_c   1.000
_cell.angle_alpha   90.00
_cell.angle_beta   90.00
_cell.angle_gamma   90.00
#
_symmetry.space_group_name_H-M   'P 1'
#
loop_
_entity.id
_entity.type
_entity.pdbx_description
1 polymer ?
#
loop_
_entity_poly.entity_id
_entity_poly.type
_entity_poly.pdbx_seq_one_letter_code
_entity_poly.pdbx_strand_id
1 'polypeptide(L)'
;MDKDWKEKVQEYCEKYNIPLVYLAETMYEPKVVPMIRGKAFEFTIFMLLQKVLNQDEWEVTKPSMNAQTGFHDIDVRVTHKKTKKDILIECKLAKKGGYQKFADGHSEIRVKCMRSRTLGIAKVKELAPKWGVSKKMLTIHNDQYLPGDFDIVVSSIGNAFYRTHKTTGIFEWNPTKSEQEFLLKLNPSNKNNLKDFSFRNIYIARTESLAVTHDSGVVCTRRNCQNKTNCGFVPNYPIIYFDAKTNKPTNGWVPIEESLNIFKGFVGK
;
A
#
# COMPACT_ATOMS: atom_id res chain seq x y z
N MET A 1 11.33 -28.78 19.12
CA MET A 1 10.27 -29.20 18.18
C MET A 1 9.51 -27.95 17.78
N ASP A 2 9.44 -27.66 16.49
CA ASP A 2 8.62 -26.55 16.00
C ASP A 2 7.16 -26.92 16.25
N LYS A 3 6.43 -26.13 17.06
CA LYS A 3 5.03 -26.43 17.39
C LYS A 3 4.19 -26.48 16.10
N ASP A 4 3.26 -27.44 16.04
CA ASP A 4 2.32 -27.54 14.93
C ASP A 4 1.51 -26.25 14.80
N TRP A 5 1.08 -25.89 13.59
CA TRP A 5 0.30 -24.66 13.38
C TRP A 5 -1.02 -24.69 14.16
N LYS A 6 -1.59 -25.88 14.38
CA LYS A 6 -2.81 -26.06 15.19
C LYS A 6 -2.59 -25.65 16.64
N GLU A 7 -1.49 -26.10 17.24
CA GLU A 7 -1.11 -25.74 18.61
C GLU A 7 -0.87 -24.22 18.72
N LYS A 8 -0.17 -23.63 17.74
CA LYS A 8 0.07 -22.18 17.69
C LYS A 8 -1.24 -21.38 17.60
N VAL A 9 -2.21 -21.85 16.82
CA VAL A 9 -3.53 -21.21 16.69
C VAL A 9 -4.35 -21.38 17.96
N GLN A 10 -4.33 -22.56 18.57
CA GLN A 10 -5.03 -22.81 19.84
C GLN A 10 -4.47 -21.94 20.96
N GLU A 11 -3.15 -21.91 21.14
CA GLU A 11 -2.47 -21.05 22.12
C GLU A 11 -2.79 -19.56 21.89
N TYR A 12 -2.87 -19.13 20.63
CA TYR A 12 -3.28 -17.76 20.29
C TYR A 12 -4.73 -17.49 20.71
N CYS A 13 -5.65 -18.39 20.38
CA CYS A 13 -7.06 -18.26 20.76
C CYS A 13 -7.24 -18.22 22.28
N GLU A 14 -6.59 -19.10 23.02
CA GLU A 14 -6.61 -19.13 24.49
C GLU A 14 -6.05 -17.82 25.07
N LYS A 15 -4.88 -17.38 24.58
CA LYS A 15 -4.23 -16.15 25.04
C LYS A 15 -5.09 -14.89 24.88
N TYR A 16 -5.86 -14.81 23.81
CA TYR A 16 -6.68 -13.63 23.48
C TYR A 16 -8.17 -13.83 23.76
N ASN A 17 -8.57 -14.91 24.45
CA ASN A 17 -9.96 -15.24 24.76
C ASN A 17 -10.87 -15.29 23.51
N ILE A 18 -10.35 -15.86 22.41
CA ILE A 18 -11.10 -16.05 21.17
C ILE A 18 -11.67 -17.48 21.17
N PRO A 19 -12.99 -17.66 21.10
CA PRO A 19 -13.59 -18.99 20.98
C PRO A 19 -13.12 -19.68 19.70
N LEU A 20 -12.31 -20.73 19.84
CA LEU A 20 -11.72 -21.45 18.70
C LEU A 20 -12.79 -21.95 17.71
N VAL A 21 -13.95 -22.38 18.23
CA VAL A 21 -15.09 -22.85 17.44
C VAL A 21 -15.73 -21.79 16.54
N TYR A 22 -15.51 -20.49 16.83
CA TYR A 22 -16.02 -19.37 16.03
C TYR A 22 -14.89 -18.58 15.33
N LEU A 23 -13.67 -19.13 15.30
CA LEU A 23 -12.52 -18.43 14.74
C LEU A 23 -12.73 -18.13 13.25
N ALA A 24 -13.25 -19.09 12.48
CA ALA A 24 -13.47 -18.92 11.05
C ALA A 24 -14.51 -17.83 10.76
N GLU A 25 -15.66 -17.86 11.43
CA GLU A 25 -16.74 -16.88 11.35
C GLU A 25 -16.22 -15.49 11.71
N THR A 26 -15.44 -15.39 12.80
CA THR A 26 -14.79 -14.15 13.21
C THR A 26 -13.85 -13.62 12.12
N MET A 27 -13.09 -14.50 11.45
CA MET A 27 -12.21 -14.11 10.35
C MET A 27 -12.97 -13.63 9.11
N TYR A 28 -14.18 -14.14 8.86
CA TYR A 28 -15.03 -13.74 7.73
C TYR A 28 -15.77 -12.42 7.93
N GLU A 29 -15.76 -11.86 9.13
CA GLU A 29 -16.37 -10.56 9.43
C GLU A 29 -15.86 -9.46 8.48
N PRO A 30 -16.73 -8.59 7.91
CA PRO A 30 -16.34 -7.58 6.92
C PRO A 30 -15.27 -6.59 7.38
N LYS A 31 -15.11 -6.41 8.69
CA LYS A 31 -14.05 -5.58 9.29
C LYS A 31 -12.73 -6.33 9.45
N VAL A 32 -12.78 -7.65 9.67
CA VAL A 32 -11.61 -8.49 9.98
C VAL A 32 -10.87 -8.89 8.71
N VAL A 33 -11.58 -9.32 7.66
CA VAL A 33 -10.94 -9.71 6.38
C VAL A 33 -10.02 -8.62 5.83
N PRO A 34 -10.41 -7.33 5.74
CA PRO A 34 -9.52 -6.29 5.26
C PRO A 34 -8.30 -6.07 6.16
N MET A 35 -8.44 -6.24 7.48
CA MET A 35 -7.33 -6.08 8.44
C MET A 35 -6.29 -7.18 8.26
N ILE A 36 -6.72 -8.45 8.23
CA ILE A 36 -5.82 -9.59 8.03
C ILE A 36 -5.16 -9.52 6.66
N ARG A 37 -5.90 -9.16 5.61
CA ARG A 37 -5.32 -8.98 4.25
C ARG A 37 -4.29 -7.86 4.20
N GLY A 38 -4.53 -6.74 4.88
CA GLY A 38 -3.54 -5.66 5.00
C GLY A 38 -2.26 -6.15 5.68
N LYS A 39 -2.39 -6.80 6.85
CA LYS A 39 -1.23 -7.33 7.59
C LYS A 39 -0.48 -8.42 6.83
N ALA A 40 -1.20 -9.32 6.16
CA ALA A 40 -0.60 -10.36 5.31
C ALA A 40 0.17 -9.75 4.13
N PHE A 41 -0.30 -8.63 3.59
CA PHE A 41 0.39 -7.92 2.51
C PHE A 41 1.74 -7.35 3.00
N GLU A 42 1.81 -6.81 4.21
CA GLU A 42 3.09 -6.36 4.81
C GLU A 42 4.12 -7.50 4.88
N PHE A 43 3.72 -8.70 5.30
CA PHE A 43 4.59 -9.88 5.29
C PHE A 43 4.96 -10.32 3.87
N THR A 44 4.04 -10.20 2.91
CA THR A 44 4.31 -10.49 1.50
C THR A 44 5.42 -9.59 0.97
N ILE A 45 5.35 -8.29 1.25
CA ILE A 45 6.38 -7.32 0.84
C ILE A 45 7.71 -7.61 1.53
N PHE A 46 7.69 -7.86 2.85
CA PHE A 46 8.88 -8.23 3.61
C PHE A 46 9.61 -9.42 2.95
N MET A 47 8.89 -10.52 2.68
CA MET A 47 9.47 -11.71 2.04
C MET A 47 9.96 -11.45 0.61
N LEU A 48 9.28 -10.60 -0.16
CA LEU A 48 9.68 -10.29 -1.52
C LEU A 48 10.95 -9.44 -1.55
N LEU A 49 11.04 -8.41 -0.71
CA LEU A 49 12.24 -7.56 -0.65
C LEU A 49 13.45 -8.33 -0.14
N GLN A 50 13.29 -9.29 0.77
CA GLN A 50 14.38 -10.20 1.18
C GLN A 50 14.93 -11.06 0.03
N LYS A 51 14.14 -11.29 -1.02
CA LYS A 51 14.53 -12.03 -2.23
C LYS A 51 15.11 -11.12 -3.30
N VAL A 52 14.57 -9.91 -3.45
CA VAL A 52 14.96 -8.96 -4.50
C VAL A 52 16.23 -8.20 -4.14
N LEU A 53 16.43 -7.86 -2.86
CA LEU A 53 17.59 -7.09 -2.41
C LEU A 53 18.72 -8.03 -1.97
N ASN A 54 19.97 -7.67 -2.32
CA ASN A 54 21.14 -8.39 -1.86
C ASN A 54 21.27 -8.28 -0.34
N GLN A 55 21.21 -9.42 0.36
CA GLN A 55 21.26 -9.49 1.81
C GLN A 55 22.61 -9.05 2.39
N ASP A 56 23.70 -9.04 1.62
CA ASP A 56 25.00 -8.52 2.08
C ASP A 56 25.04 -6.99 2.11
N GLU A 57 24.21 -6.34 1.29
CA GLU A 57 24.16 -4.89 1.13
C GLU A 57 22.98 -4.28 1.89
N TRP A 58 21.86 -4.99 1.95
CA TRP A 58 20.59 -4.52 2.48
C TRP A 58 20.06 -5.43 3.57
N GLU A 59 19.47 -4.84 4.60
CA GLU A 59 18.73 -5.53 5.64
C GLU A 59 17.25 -5.16 5.50
N VAL A 60 16.37 -6.16 5.48
CA VAL A 60 14.92 -5.95 5.45
C VAL A 60 14.35 -6.42 6.77
N THR A 61 13.57 -5.58 7.44
CA THR A 61 12.93 -5.90 8.71
C THR A 61 11.45 -5.54 8.69
N LYS A 62 10.68 -6.29 9.48
CA LYS A 62 9.28 -5.98 9.77
C LYS A 62 9.17 -5.66 11.26
N PRO A 63 9.21 -4.38 11.67
CA PRO A 63 9.17 -4.04 13.09
C PRO A 63 7.83 -4.45 13.70
N SER A 64 7.88 -4.94 14.93
CA SER A 64 6.67 -5.15 15.73
C SER A 64 6.01 -3.80 16.01
N MET A 65 4.70 -3.69 15.79
CA MET A 65 3.95 -2.48 16.12
C MET A 65 4.03 -2.23 17.62
N ASN A 66 4.67 -1.13 18.02
CA ASN A 66 4.65 -0.66 19.40
C ASN A 66 3.53 0.36 19.54
N ALA A 67 2.36 -0.10 19.99
CA ALA A 67 1.16 0.73 20.18
C ALA A 67 1.35 1.93 21.14
N GLN A 68 2.47 2.00 21.85
CA GLN A 68 2.77 3.03 22.86
C GLN A 68 3.63 4.20 22.35
N THR A 69 4.36 4.04 21.24
CA THR A 69 5.26 5.11 20.75
C THR A 69 4.56 5.92 19.67
N GLY A 70 4.45 7.23 19.87
CA GLY A 70 3.82 8.19 18.95
C GLY A 70 4.51 8.39 17.60
N PHE A 71 5.29 7.42 17.14
CA PHE A 71 5.86 7.34 15.81
C PHE A 71 4.90 6.62 14.85
N HIS A 72 4.96 6.92 13.56
CA HIS A 72 4.19 6.20 12.56
C HIS A 72 4.58 4.73 12.55
N ASP A 73 3.58 3.84 12.57
CA ASP A 73 3.78 2.40 12.44
C ASP A 73 4.44 2.15 11.07
N ILE A 74 5.67 1.67 11.09
CA ILE A 74 6.40 1.33 9.87
C ILE A 74 5.99 -0.10 9.47
N ASP A 75 5.44 -0.26 8.28
CA ASP A 75 5.00 -1.58 7.80
C ASP A 75 6.20 -2.50 7.53
N VAL A 76 7.18 -1.99 6.77
CA VAL A 76 8.45 -2.63 6.41
C VAL A 76 9.56 -1.58 6.43
N ARG A 77 10.75 -1.96 6.91
CA ARG A 77 11.96 -1.13 6.88
C ARG A 77 13.05 -1.81 6.07
N VAL A 78 13.72 -1.04 5.23
CA VAL A 78 14.93 -1.46 4.52
C VAL A 78 16.09 -0.59 4.96
N THR A 79 17.16 -1.20 5.44
CA THR A 79 18.36 -0.51 5.92
C THR A 79 19.54 -0.85 5.02
N HIS A 80 20.22 0.17 4.49
CA HIS A 80 21.48 -0.06 3.79
C HIS A 80 22.60 -0.32 4.79
N LYS A 81 23.21 -1.50 4.74
CA LYS A 81 24.13 -1.95 5.80
C LYS A 81 25.38 -1.09 5.92
N LYS A 82 25.89 -0.54 4.80
CA LYS A 82 27.09 0.30 4.78
C LYS A 82 26.83 1.71 5.30
N THR A 83 25.78 2.38 4.83
CA THR A 83 25.50 3.78 5.21
C THR A 83 24.61 3.89 6.45
N LYS A 84 24.02 2.78 6.92
CA LYS A 84 23.03 2.74 8.01
C LYS A 84 21.78 3.58 7.75
N LYS A 85 21.53 3.94 6.48
CA LYS A 85 20.34 4.70 6.11
C LYS A 85 19.12 3.77 6.14
N ASP A 86 18.12 4.16 6.92
CA ASP A 86 16.80 3.55 6.95
C ASP A 86 15.92 4.12 5.84
N ILE A 87 15.16 3.24 5.19
CA ILE A 87 14.17 3.53 4.17
C ILE A 87 12.86 2.90 4.64
N LEU A 88 11.86 3.75 4.86
CA LEU A 88 10.57 3.40 5.43
C LEU A 88 9.56 3.12 4.33
N ILE A 89 8.89 1.96 4.41
CA ILE A 89 7.96 1.51 3.38
C ILE A 89 6.56 1.38 3.98
N GLU A 90 5.60 2.02 3.32
CA GLU A 90 4.17 1.91 3.60
C GLU A 90 3.52 0.92 2.62
N CYS A 91 2.85 -0.11 3.15
CA CYS A 91 2.20 -1.15 2.38
C CYS A 91 0.71 -0.85 2.22
N LYS A 92 0.26 -0.55 0.99
CA LYS A 92 -1.13 -0.24 0.70
C LYS A 92 -1.72 -1.21 -0.31
N LEU A 93 -3.00 -1.55 -0.13
CA LEU A 93 -3.74 -2.31 -1.14
C LEU A 93 -4.36 -1.36 -2.18
N ALA A 94 -4.51 -1.82 -3.42
CA ALA A 94 -5.33 -1.12 -4.40
C ALA A 94 -6.75 -0.85 -3.87
N LYS A 95 -7.38 0.22 -4.33
CA LYS A 95 -8.80 0.50 -4.06
C LYS A 95 -9.64 -0.63 -4.65
N LYS A 96 -10.64 -1.11 -3.91
CA LYS A 96 -11.63 -2.07 -4.41
C LYS A 96 -12.36 -1.50 -5.64
N GLY A 97 -12.46 -2.27 -6.72
CA GLY A 97 -12.98 -1.76 -8.00
C GLY A 97 -12.20 -0.55 -8.51
N GLY A 98 -10.90 -0.49 -8.21
CA GLY A 98 -10.03 0.66 -8.45
C GLY A 98 -9.41 0.71 -9.84
N TYR A 99 -9.70 -0.29 -10.68
CA TYR A 99 -9.27 -0.32 -12.07
C TYR A 99 -10.22 0.49 -12.96
N GLN A 100 -9.66 1.22 -13.92
CA GLN A 100 -10.41 1.94 -14.94
C GLN A 100 -9.66 1.89 -16.27
N LYS A 101 -10.38 1.61 -17.36
CA LYS A 101 -9.88 1.71 -18.74
C LYS A 101 -10.45 2.97 -19.39
N PHE A 102 -9.61 3.72 -20.08
CA PHE A 102 -10.00 4.95 -20.78
C PHE A 102 -10.10 4.74 -22.29
N ALA A 103 -10.72 5.69 -22.98
CA ALA A 103 -11.06 5.59 -24.41
C ALA A 103 -9.82 5.67 -25.32
N ASP A 104 -8.81 6.42 -24.91
CA ASP A 104 -7.46 6.49 -25.49
C ASP A 104 -6.62 5.22 -25.25
N GLY A 105 -7.17 4.25 -24.49
CA GLY A 105 -6.59 2.93 -24.29
C GLY A 105 -5.69 2.80 -23.07
N HIS A 106 -5.36 3.89 -22.37
CA HIS A 106 -4.62 3.77 -21.11
C HIS A 106 -5.50 3.16 -20.02
N SER A 107 -4.84 2.61 -19.00
CA SER A 107 -5.51 2.04 -17.84
C SER A 107 -4.95 2.63 -16.56
N GLU A 108 -5.80 2.72 -15.55
CA GLU A 108 -5.45 3.27 -14.24
C GLU A 108 -5.80 2.28 -13.15
N ILE A 109 -4.95 2.20 -12.13
CA ILE A 109 -5.26 1.53 -10.86
C ILE A 109 -5.05 2.51 -9.73
N ARG A 110 -6.10 2.73 -8.94
CA ARG A 110 -6.06 3.60 -7.75
C ARG A 110 -5.55 2.83 -6.54
N VAL A 111 -4.51 3.31 -5.87
CA VAL A 111 -3.95 2.73 -4.64
C VAL A 111 -4.57 3.39 -3.42
N LYS A 112 -5.01 2.64 -2.40
CA LYS A 112 -5.66 3.22 -1.21
C LYS A 112 -4.62 3.76 -0.21
N CYS A 113 -4.05 4.93 -0.48
CA CYS A 113 -3.00 5.57 0.33
C CYS A 113 -3.56 6.63 1.30
N MET A 114 -4.39 6.20 2.25
CA MET A 114 -4.93 7.06 3.31
C MET A 114 -4.62 6.48 4.69
N ARG A 115 -4.62 7.35 5.71
CA ARG A 115 -4.51 6.94 7.12
C ARG A 115 -5.72 6.10 7.51
N SER A 116 -5.51 5.11 8.38
CA SER A 116 -6.60 4.31 8.94
C SER A 116 -7.55 5.14 9.82
N ARG A 117 -7.03 6.23 10.41
CA ARG A 117 -7.75 7.18 11.25
C ARG A 117 -7.45 8.61 10.81
N THR A 118 -8.47 9.45 10.75
CA THR A 118 -8.32 10.89 10.56
C THR A 118 -7.68 11.53 11.79
N LEU A 119 -6.81 12.51 11.59
CA LEU A 119 -6.26 13.31 12.68
C LEU A 119 -7.37 14.18 13.29
N GLY A 120 -7.59 14.00 14.60
CA GLY A 120 -8.45 14.88 15.39
C GLY A 120 -7.80 16.24 15.65
N ILE A 121 -8.59 17.19 16.14
CA ILE A 121 -8.18 18.59 16.38
C ILE A 121 -6.91 18.69 17.22
N ALA A 122 -6.81 17.89 18.29
CA ALA A 122 -5.63 17.87 19.16
C ALA A 122 -4.35 17.47 18.39
N LYS A 123 -4.43 16.41 17.58
CA LYS A 123 -3.29 15.94 16.77
C LYS A 123 -2.93 16.93 15.65
N VAL A 124 -3.92 17.58 15.04
CA VAL A 124 -3.66 18.67 14.08
C VAL A 124 -2.90 19.82 14.74
N LYS A 125 -3.30 20.24 15.94
CA LYS A 125 -2.63 21.31 16.69
C LYS A 125 -1.17 20.94 17.03
N GLU A 126 -0.91 19.67 17.32
CA GLU A 126 0.40 19.12 17.64
C GLU A 126 1.32 18.99 16.41
N LEU A 127 0.82 18.43 15.32
CA LEU A 127 1.62 18.00 14.17
C LEU A 127 1.84 19.10 13.13
N ALA A 128 0.89 20.02 12.96
CA ALA A 128 0.99 21.12 12.01
C ALA A 128 2.33 21.90 12.10
N PRO A 129 2.78 22.37 13.28
CA PRO A 129 4.07 23.07 13.38
C PRO A 129 5.27 22.16 13.11
N LYS A 130 5.23 20.90 13.55
CA LYS A 130 6.32 19.93 13.32
C LYS A 130 6.51 19.63 11.83
N TRP A 131 5.44 19.65 11.06
CA TRP A 131 5.44 19.40 9.63
C TRP A 131 5.54 20.66 8.78
N GLY A 132 5.65 21.85 9.39
CA GLY A 132 5.74 23.12 8.66
C GLY A 132 4.48 23.44 7.84
N VAL A 133 3.31 22.89 8.19
CA VAL A 133 2.05 23.12 7.49
C VAL A 133 1.07 23.90 8.36
N SER A 134 0.23 24.74 7.75
CA SER A 134 -0.80 25.44 8.53
C SER A 134 -1.85 24.46 9.08
N LYS A 135 -2.38 24.74 10.28
CA LYS A 135 -3.45 23.92 10.89
C LYS A 135 -4.65 23.76 9.95
N LYS A 136 -5.05 24.85 9.26
CA LYS A 136 -6.14 24.82 8.27
C LYS A 136 -5.85 23.83 7.15
N MET A 137 -4.63 23.84 6.61
CA MET A 137 -4.22 22.87 5.58
C MET A 137 -4.27 21.44 6.11
N LEU A 138 -3.67 21.20 7.28
CA LEU A 138 -3.65 19.85 7.84
C LEU A 138 -5.05 19.34 8.21
N THR A 139 -5.97 20.21 8.63
CA THR A 139 -7.39 19.84 8.84
C THR A 139 -8.07 19.38 7.54
N ILE A 140 -7.81 20.04 6.40
CA ILE A 140 -8.36 19.64 5.10
C ILE A 140 -7.84 18.25 4.66
N HIS A 141 -6.61 17.95 5.04
CA HIS A 141 -5.84 16.77 4.63
C HIS A 141 -5.61 15.79 5.79
N ASN A 142 -6.51 15.74 6.77
CA ASN A 142 -6.27 15.06 8.05
C ASN A 142 -6.20 13.53 7.99
N ASP A 143 -6.52 12.92 6.86
CA ASP A 143 -6.37 11.49 6.55
C ASP A 143 -5.32 11.22 5.46
N GLN A 144 -4.61 12.25 4.99
CA GLN A 144 -3.54 12.13 4.01
C GLN A 144 -2.17 12.07 4.68
N TYR A 145 -1.23 11.53 3.93
CA TYR A 145 0.19 11.49 4.30
C TYR A 145 0.97 12.63 3.63
N LEU A 146 2.12 12.94 4.21
CA LEU A 146 3.17 13.79 3.66
C LEU A 146 4.37 12.91 3.24
N PRO A 147 5.22 13.37 2.31
CA PRO A 147 6.46 12.68 1.94
C PRO A 147 7.37 12.30 3.11
N GLY A 148 7.37 13.10 4.18
CA GLY A 148 8.16 12.82 5.38
C GLY A 148 7.59 11.72 6.29
N ASP A 149 6.40 11.18 6.02
CA ASP A 149 5.82 10.10 6.84
C ASP A 149 6.47 8.74 6.54
N PHE A 150 6.87 8.50 5.29
CA PHE A 150 7.56 7.29 4.80
C PHE A 150 8.17 7.56 3.42
N ASP A 151 9.24 6.84 3.06
CA ASP A 151 10.02 7.06 1.85
C ASP A 151 9.39 6.44 0.59
N ILE A 152 8.69 5.32 0.77
CA ILE A 152 8.19 4.48 -0.31
C ILE A 152 6.74 4.04 -0.05
N VAL A 153 5.93 4.01 -1.10
CA VAL A 153 4.64 3.29 -1.13
C VAL A 153 4.77 2.05 -2.00
N VAL A 154 4.22 0.93 -1.52
CA VAL A 154 4.12 -0.31 -2.29
C VAL A 154 2.68 -0.80 -2.35
N SER A 155 2.27 -1.34 -3.50
CA SER A 155 0.92 -1.85 -3.70
C SER A 155 0.83 -3.02 -4.66
N SER A 156 0.00 -4.00 -4.29
CA SER A 156 -0.48 -5.05 -5.19
C SER A 156 -1.74 -4.57 -5.94
N ILE A 157 -1.81 -4.89 -7.24
CA ILE A 157 -2.99 -4.54 -8.06
C ILE A 157 -4.20 -5.41 -7.78
N GLY A 158 -4.04 -6.57 -7.13
CA GLY A 158 -5.10 -7.58 -7.03
C GLY A 158 -6.41 -7.08 -6.41
N ASN A 159 -6.33 -6.16 -5.45
CA ASN A 159 -7.55 -5.63 -4.82
C ASN A 159 -8.39 -4.74 -5.75
N ALA A 160 -7.81 -4.26 -6.87
CA ALA A 160 -8.53 -3.47 -7.87
C ALA A 160 -9.69 -4.24 -8.52
N PHE A 161 -9.61 -5.57 -8.53
CA PHE A 161 -10.53 -6.48 -9.21
C PHE A 161 -11.52 -7.18 -8.27
N TYR A 162 -11.54 -6.76 -7.01
CA TYR A 162 -12.54 -7.21 -6.04
C TYR A 162 -13.82 -6.38 -6.13
N ARG A 163 -14.95 -7.04 -5.94
CA ARG A 163 -16.28 -6.42 -5.91
C ARG A 163 -17.03 -6.82 -4.64
N THR A 164 -17.86 -5.92 -4.14
CA THR A 164 -18.76 -6.22 -3.03
C THR A 164 -19.97 -6.96 -3.58
N HIS A 165 -20.24 -8.15 -3.06
CA HIS A 165 -21.47 -8.87 -3.35
C HIS A 165 -22.64 -8.11 -2.73
N LYS A 166 -23.68 -7.82 -3.53
CA LYS A 166 -24.76 -6.91 -3.13
C LYS A 166 -25.58 -7.43 -1.94
N THR A 167 -25.75 -8.74 -1.82
CA THR A 167 -26.60 -9.34 -0.79
C THR A 167 -25.85 -9.67 0.51
N THR A 168 -24.61 -10.14 0.41
CA THR A 168 -23.83 -10.59 1.57
C THR A 168 -22.91 -9.50 2.11
N GLY A 169 -22.64 -8.45 1.32
CA GLY A 169 -21.65 -7.43 1.65
C GLY A 169 -20.20 -7.94 1.61
N ILE A 170 -19.99 -9.20 1.24
CA ILE A 170 -18.67 -9.85 1.20
C ILE A 170 -17.90 -9.36 -0.02
N PHE A 171 -16.58 -9.22 0.13
CA PHE A 171 -15.69 -8.78 -0.95
C PHE A 171 -15.08 -9.98 -1.66
N GLU A 172 -15.42 -10.17 -2.93
CA GLU A 172 -15.03 -11.34 -3.71
C GLU A 172 -14.23 -10.94 -4.94
N TRP A 173 -13.33 -11.83 -5.35
CA TRP A 173 -12.63 -11.72 -6.62
C TRP A 173 -13.62 -11.93 -7.76
N ASN A 174 -13.92 -10.88 -8.51
CA ASN A 174 -14.91 -10.94 -9.59
C ASN A 174 -14.59 -9.90 -10.68
N PRO A 175 -13.49 -10.09 -11.44
CA PRO A 175 -13.12 -9.19 -12.52
C PRO A 175 -14.10 -9.28 -13.69
N THR A 176 -14.44 -8.14 -14.26
CA THR A 176 -15.15 -7.98 -15.54
C THR A 176 -14.29 -8.48 -16.71
N LYS A 177 -14.90 -8.68 -17.88
CA LYS A 177 -14.17 -9.10 -19.09
C LYS A 177 -13.03 -8.15 -19.45
N SER A 178 -13.27 -6.83 -19.39
CA SER A 178 -12.25 -5.83 -19.69
C SER A 178 -11.09 -5.81 -18.67
N GLU A 179 -11.37 -6.14 -17.42
CA GLU A 179 -10.36 -6.31 -16.36
C GLU A 179 -9.53 -7.58 -16.57
N GLN A 180 -10.17 -8.69 -16.99
CA GLN A 180 -9.46 -9.92 -17.33
C GLN A 180 -8.56 -9.72 -18.56
N GLU A 181 -9.05 -9.03 -19.59
CA GLU A 181 -8.25 -8.67 -20.77
C GLU A 181 -7.01 -7.85 -20.38
N PHE A 182 -7.15 -6.89 -19.49
CA PHE A 182 -6.01 -6.13 -18.97
C PHE A 182 -5.02 -7.03 -18.24
N LEU A 183 -5.48 -7.90 -17.34
CA LEU A 183 -4.60 -8.83 -16.62
C LEU A 183 -3.85 -9.77 -17.57
N LEU A 184 -4.49 -10.23 -18.65
CA LEU A 184 -3.84 -11.07 -19.67
C LEU A 184 -2.78 -10.31 -20.46
N LYS A 185 -2.94 -9.00 -20.68
CA LYS A 185 -1.92 -8.14 -21.31
C LYS A 185 -0.66 -7.96 -20.47
N LEU A 186 -0.77 -8.12 -19.14
CA LEU A 186 0.39 -8.15 -18.25
C LEU A 186 1.18 -9.48 -18.32
N ASN A 187 0.82 -10.37 -19.25
CA ASN A 187 1.50 -11.61 -19.57
C ASN A 187 1.69 -12.58 -18.38
N PRO A 188 0.60 -13.04 -17.74
CA PRO A 188 0.68 -14.00 -16.64
C PRO A 188 1.23 -15.33 -17.12
N SER A 189 2.12 -15.95 -16.33
CA SER A 189 2.65 -17.29 -16.60
C SER A 189 1.55 -18.36 -16.60
N ASN A 190 0.53 -18.20 -15.74
CA ASN A 190 -0.65 -19.06 -15.70
C ASN A 190 -1.93 -18.22 -15.93
N LYS A 191 -2.46 -18.28 -17.16
CA LYS A 191 -3.67 -17.56 -17.58
C LYS A 191 -4.95 -18.00 -16.83
N ASN A 192 -4.95 -19.19 -16.22
CA ASN A 192 -6.09 -19.69 -15.44
C ASN A 192 -6.09 -19.19 -13.99
N ASN A 193 -4.99 -18.61 -13.51
CA ASN A 193 -4.87 -18.11 -12.14
C ASN A 193 -4.59 -16.59 -12.08
N LEU A 194 -5.47 -15.81 -12.71
CA LEU A 194 -5.36 -14.35 -12.74
C LEU A 194 -5.45 -13.71 -11.34
N LYS A 195 -6.11 -14.39 -10.40
CA LYS A 195 -6.21 -13.92 -9.00
C LYS A 195 -4.83 -13.89 -8.35
N ASP A 196 -4.16 -15.02 -8.23
CA ASP A 196 -2.82 -15.10 -7.61
C ASP A 196 -1.81 -14.22 -8.39
N PHE A 197 -1.88 -14.25 -9.72
CA PHE A 197 -1.07 -13.37 -10.56
C PHE A 197 -1.22 -11.89 -10.18
N SER A 198 -2.44 -11.38 -10.10
CA SER A 198 -2.70 -9.98 -9.76
C SER A 198 -2.24 -9.62 -8.33
N PHE A 199 -2.25 -10.60 -7.42
CA PHE A 199 -1.77 -10.40 -6.05
C PHE A 199 -0.25 -10.29 -5.99
N ARG A 200 0.45 -11.05 -6.83
CA ARG A 200 1.92 -11.04 -6.94
C ARG A 200 2.44 -9.90 -7.80
N ASN A 201 1.60 -9.30 -8.64
CA ASN A 201 1.97 -8.15 -9.45
C ASN A 201 1.94 -6.89 -8.57
N ILE A 202 3.14 -6.52 -8.10
CA ILE A 202 3.35 -5.50 -7.07
C ILE A 202 4.18 -4.36 -7.65
N TYR A 203 3.75 -3.14 -7.38
CA TYR A 203 4.41 -1.93 -7.81
C TYR A 203 4.86 -1.10 -6.60
N ILE A 204 5.97 -0.41 -6.79
CA ILE A 204 6.64 0.40 -5.77
C ILE A 204 6.93 1.79 -6.35
N ALA A 205 6.79 2.84 -5.54
CA ALA A 205 7.07 4.22 -5.92
C ALA A 205 7.65 5.01 -4.74
N ARG A 206 8.44 6.04 -5.04
CA ARG A 206 8.89 7.02 -4.04
C ARG A 206 7.72 7.88 -3.61
N THR A 207 7.56 8.13 -2.32
CA THR A 207 6.44 8.95 -1.80
C THR A 207 6.45 10.36 -2.38
N GLU A 208 7.63 10.95 -2.57
CA GLU A 208 7.80 12.28 -3.19
C GLU A 208 7.18 12.34 -4.59
N SER A 209 7.32 11.27 -5.40
CA SER A 209 6.74 11.20 -6.75
C SER A 209 5.22 11.13 -6.76
N LEU A 210 4.61 10.78 -5.62
CA LEU A 210 3.16 10.64 -5.46
C LEU A 210 2.51 11.86 -4.80
N ALA A 211 3.31 12.76 -4.22
CA ALA A 211 2.80 13.94 -3.53
C ALA A 211 2.40 15.04 -4.52
N VAL A 212 1.43 15.87 -4.13
CA VAL A 212 1.00 17.03 -4.91
C VAL A 212 2.08 18.12 -4.84
N THR A 213 2.96 18.17 -5.83
CA THR A 213 4.04 19.17 -5.98
C THR A 213 4.07 19.68 -7.41
N HIS A 214 4.74 20.82 -7.64
CA HIS A 214 4.88 21.37 -8.99
C HIS A 214 5.54 20.40 -9.98
N ASP A 215 6.46 19.57 -9.49
CA ASP A 215 7.29 18.71 -10.33
C ASP A 215 6.69 17.31 -10.54
N SER A 216 5.75 16.87 -9.70
CA SER A 216 5.19 15.51 -9.79
C SER A 216 4.08 15.36 -10.82
N GLY A 217 3.46 16.48 -11.25
CA GLY A 217 2.26 16.47 -12.09
C GLY A 217 1.01 15.94 -11.40
N VAL A 218 1.06 15.65 -10.09
CA VAL A 218 -0.07 15.14 -9.32
C VAL A 218 -0.97 16.29 -8.86
N VAL A 219 -2.29 16.17 -9.09
CA VAL A 219 -3.27 17.20 -8.73
C VAL A 219 -4.08 16.77 -7.50
N CYS A 220 -4.23 17.70 -6.55
CA CYS A 220 -5.03 17.51 -5.35
C CYS A 220 -6.54 17.46 -5.65
N THR A 221 -7.21 16.43 -5.15
CA THR A 221 -8.67 16.24 -5.33
C THR A 221 -9.51 16.75 -4.15
N ARG A 222 -8.90 17.28 -3.09
CA ARG A 222 -9.63 17.78 -1.91
C ARG A 222 -10.43 19.02 -2.23
N ARG A 223 -11.76 18.94 -2.18
CA ARG A 223 -12.67 20.06 -2.47
C ARG A 223 -12.26 21.37 -1.80
N ASN A 224 -11.90 21.32 -0.51
CA ASN A 224 -11.61 22.51 0.29
C ASN A 224 -10.15 23.01 0.19
N CYS A 225 -9.27 22.27 -0.49
CA CYS A 225 -7.90 22.69 -0.71
C CYS A 225 -7.84 23.64 -1.92
N GLN A 226 -7.29 24.84 -1.71
CA GLN A 226 -7.15 25.85 -2.77
C GLN A 226 -5.85 25.68 -3.57
N ASN A 227 -4.79 25.16 -2.95
CA ASN A 227 -3.53 24.88 -3.64
C ASN A 227 -3.59 23.49 -4.28
N LYS A 228 -4.08 23.41 -5.52
CA LYS A 228 -4.33 22.13 -6.18
C LYS A 228 -3.08 21.42 -6.72
N THR A 229 -2.00 22.14 -6.89
CA THR A 229 -0.80 21.67 -7.61
C THR A 229 0.44 21.63 -6.74
N ASN A 230 0.38 22.16 -5.51
CA ASN A 230 1.55 22.17 -4.62
C ASN A 230 1.17 22.12 -3.13
N CYS A 231 0.12 21.38 -2.76
CA CYS A 231 -0.24 21.27 -1.34
C CYS A 231 0.69 20.35 -0.53
N GLY A 232 1.54 19.56 -1.18
CA GLY A 232 2.56 18.70 -0.56
C GLY A 232 2.03 17.37 -0.01
N PHE A 233 0.72 17.12 -0.04
CA PHE A 233 0.13 15.88 0.46
C PHE A 233 0.07 14.81 -0.61
N VAL A 234 0.29 13.55 -0.21
CA VAL A 234 0.01 12.37 -1.02
C VAL A 234 -1.52 12.22 -1.14
N PRO A 235 -2.11 12.11 -2.34
CA PRO A 235 -3.54 11.85 -2.51
C PRO A 235 -4.00 10.62 -1.72
N ASN A 236 -5.28 10.55 -1.34
CA ASN A 236 -5.84 9.31 -0.78
C ASN A 236 -5.81 8.14 -1.77
N TYR A 237 -5.75 8.47 -3.06
CA TYR A 237 -5.81 7.54 -4.17
C TYR A 237 -4.77 7.88 -5.24
N PRO A 238 -3.45 7.76 -4.96
CA PRO A 238 -2.45 7.86 -6.01
C PRO A 238 -2.74 6.79 -7.07
N ILE A 239 -2.45 7.13 -8.32
CA ILE A 239 -2.79 6.32 -9.48
C ILE A 239 -1.52 5.63 -9.97
N ILE A 240 -1.64 4.37 -10.40
CA ILE A 240 -0.67 3.71 -11.27
C ILE A 240 -1.22 3.85 -12.69
N TYR A 241 -0.55 4.64 -13.53
CA TYR A 241 -0.91 4.81 -14.94
C TYR A 241 -0.20 3.75 -15.78
N PHE A 242 -0.98 2.98 -16.54
CA PHE A 242 -0.47 2.00 -17.48
C PHE A 242 -0.56 2.54 -18.90
N ASP A 243 0.57 2.64 -19.57
CA ASP A 243 0.65 3.08 -20.96
C ASP A 243 -0.13 2.16 -21.90
N ALA A 244 -0.86 2.73 -22.85
CA ALA A 244 -1.75 2.00 -23.74
C ALA A 244 -1.02 1.00 -24.65
N LYS A 245 0.25 1.27 -24.99
CA LYS A 245 1.03 0.45 -25.93
C LYS A 245 1.81 -0.64 -25.21
N THR A 246 2.47 -0.28 -24.12
CA THR A 246 3.39 -1.16 -23.41
C THR A 246 2.76 -1.87 -22.22
N ASN A 247 1.63 -1.37 -21.71
CA ASN A 247 1.01 -1.79 -20.44
C ASN A 247 1.99 -1.72 -19.26
N LYS A 248 3.01 -0.87 -19.35
CA LYS A 248 3.96 -0.61 -18.26
C LYS A 248 3.52 0.61 -17.47
N PRO A 249 3.83 0.66 -16.16
CA PRO A 249 3.57 1.85 -15.35
C PRO A 249 4.44 3.03 -15.83
N THR A 250 3.89 4.26 -15.84
CA THR A 250 4.58 5.44 -16.40
C THR A 250 4.84 6.60 -15.44
N ASN A 251 4.26 6.59 -14.23
CA ASN A 251 4.26 7.74 -13.34
C ASN A 251 5.00 7.49 -12.02
N GLY A 252 6.23 7.01 -12.11
CA GLY A 252 7.10 6.77 -10.94
C GLY A 252 6.87 5.44 -10.23
N TRP A 253 5.81 4.71 -10.59
CA TRP A 253 5.63 3.32 -10.19
C TRP A 253 6.48 2.39 -11.06
N VAL A 254 7.15 1.43 -10.43
CA VAL A 254 7.89 0.37 -11.12
C VAL A 254 7.54 -0.99 -10.52
N PRO A 255 7.69 -2.10 -11.28
CA PRO A 255 7.59 -3.44 -10.71
C PRO A 255 8.56 -3.62 -9.54
N ILE A 256 8.16 -4.33 -8.49
CA ILE A 256 9.00 -4.55 -7.29
C ILE A 256 10.31 -5.26 -7.62
N GLU A 257 10.35 -6.07 -8.69
CA GLU A 257 11.54 -6.74 -9.19
C GLU A 257 12.59 -5.75 -9.71
N GLU A 258 12.17 -4.55 -10.13
CA GLU A 258 13.03 -3.46 -10.62
C GLU A 258 13.36 -2.43 -9.52
N SER A 259 13.03 -2.73 -8.26
CA SER A 259 13.08 -1.77 -7.15
C SER A 259 14.48 -1.35 -6.70
N LEU A 260 15.53 -2.08 -7.06
CA LEU A 260 16.90 -1.80 -6.61
C LEU A 260 17.34 -0.36 -6.89
N ASN A 261 16.97 0.18 -8.05
CA ASN A 261 17.33 1.55 -8.43
C ASN A 261 16.65 2.61 -7.54
N ILE A 262 15.44 2.34 -7.06
CA ILE A 262 14.74 3.21 -6.11
C ILE A 262 15.53 3.29 -4.81
N PHE A 263 15.92 2.13 -4.26
CA PHE A 263 16.68 2.02 -3.01
C PHE A 263 18.07 2.65 -3.12
N LYS A 264 18.81 2.35 -4.20
CA LYS A 264 20.13 2.96 -4.45
C LYS A 264 20.09 4.48 -4.50
N GLY A 265 19.04 5.06 -5.06
CA GLY A 265 18.89 6.51 -5.10
C GLY A 265 18.65 7.15 -3.72
N PHE A 266 18.47 6.40 -2.62
CA PHE A 266 18.44 6.96 -1.27
C PHE A 266 19.84 7.05 -0.65
N VAL A 267 20.79 6.23 -1.08
CA VAL A 267 22.10 6.12 -0.42
C VAL A 267 23.21 6.90 -1.12
N GLY A 268 22.90 7.58 -2.23
CA GLY A 268 23.90 8.25 -3.06
C GLY A 268 24.77 7.24 -3.81
N LYS A 269 25.59 7.73 -4.75
CA LYS A 269 26.68 6.92 -5.33
C LYS A 269 27.79 6.75 -4.30
#